data_AF-A0A2G5EBL6-F1
#
_entry.id   AF-A0A2G5EBL6-F1
#
_cell.length_a   1.000
_cell.length_b   1.000
_cell.length_c   1.000
_cell.angle_alpha   90.00
_cell.angle_beta   90.00
_cell.angle_gamma   90.00
#
_symmetry.space_group_name_H-M   'P 1'
#
loop_
_entity.id
_entity.type
_entity.pdbx_description
1 polymer ?
#
loop_
_entity_poly.entity_id
_entity_poly.type
_entity_poly.pdbx_seq_one_letter_code
_entity_poly.pdbx_strand_id
1 'polypeptide(L)'
;MVDLDCESETEGFNDKLKITTEENIKEMEMEMDMDMDLDHNQTTTTTVVDLLERFLGVQQRRAEAYANLRRGFIEYMVSGGESAYQQLCAEITQEFNACSNQVLELESFFLKPDFSRNDLASLLRSVQTHEKEKLHLTVTIQVLKKAGRPSERLVSHEHCKFNKPALHDCVHVHEITVAAGTEEAEADAEYDAALKEAIRGVQDSITSINEYIEEVRYEMEALKAD
;
A
#
# COMPACT_ATOMS: atom_id res chain seq x y z
N MET A 1 -34.65 -2.74 -22.21
CA MET A 1 -33.87 -3.96 -21.98
C MET A 1 -32.55 -3.75 -22.69
N VAL A 2 -31.65 -3.05 -22.03
CA VAL A 2 -30.28 -2.82 -22.48
C VAL A 2 -29.47 -3.17 -21.25
N ASP A 3 -28.94 -4.39 -21.25
CA ASP A 3 -27.93 -4.82 -20.30
C ASP A 3 -26.68 -3.98 -20.58
N LEU A 4 -26.32 -3.11 -19.63
CA LEU A 4 -25.07 -2.37 -19.63
C LEU A 4 -24.13 -3.11 -18.69
N ASP A 5 -23.33 -3.98 -19.29
CA ASP A 5 -22.17 -4.64 -18.68
C ASP A 5 -21.20 -3.57 -18.16
N CYS A 6 -21.26 -3.28 -16.85
CA CYS A 6 -20.32 -2.41 -16.14
C CYS A 6 -19.50 -3.21 -15.11
N GLU A 7 -19.12 -4.45 -15.47
CA GLU A 7 -18.33 -5.35 -14.62
C GLU A 7 -16.90 -5.59 -15.16
N SER A 8 -16.50 -5.00 -16.29
CA SER A 8 -15.27 -5.41 -17.00
C SER A 8 -13.98 -4.65 -16.66
N GLU A 9 -14.03 -3.51 -15.95
CA GLU A 9 -12.82 -2.70 -15.67
C GLU A 9 -12.25 -2.89 -14.25
N THR A 10 -13.03 -3.46 -13.32
CA THR A 10 -12.59 -3.73 -11.93
C THR A 10 -11.81 -5.04 -11.79
N GLU A 11 -12.00 -6.01 -12.69
CA GLU A 11 -11.26 -7.27 -12.71
C GLU A 11 -9.78 -7.06 -13.10
N GLY A 12 -9.49 -6.14 -14.03
CA GLY A 12 -8.13 -5.90 -14.53
C GLY A 12 -7.16 -5.30 -13.50
N PHE A 13 -7.65 -4.59 -12.49
CA PHE A 13 -6.81 -4.08 -11.39
C PHE A 13 -6.52 -5.15 -10.35
N ASN A 14 -7.52 -6.01 -10.06
CA ASN A 14 -7.35 -7.12 -9.13
C ASN A 14 -6.37 -8.16 -9.66
N ASP A 15 -6.35 -8.42 -10.97
CA ASP A 15 -5.37 -9.33 -11.59
C ASP A 15 -3.98 -8.70 -11.70
N LYS A 16 -3.86 -7.42 -12.03
CA LYS A 16 -2.55 -6.76 -12.09
C LYS A 16 -1.84 -6.68 -10.75
N LEU A 17 -2.59 -6.49 -9.65
CA LEU A 17 -2.03 -6.49 -8.30
C LEU A 17 -1.68 -7.91 -7.81
N LYS A 18 -2.46 -8.93 -8.19
CA LYS A 18 -2.15 -10.35 -7.90
C LYS A 18 -0.84 -10.77 -8.56
N ILE A 19 -0.65 -10.40 -9.84
CA ILE A 19 0.54 -10.75 -10.62
C ILE A 19 1.81 -10.14 -10.00
N THR A 20 1.77 -8.89 -9.50
CA THR A 20 2.99 -8.25 -8.94
C THR A 20 3.33 -8.68 -7.51
N THR A 21 2.37 -9.14 -6.70
CA THR A 21 2.65 -9.55 -5.31
C THR A 21 3.00 -11.03 -5.18
N GLU A 22 2.39 -11.93 -5.95
CA GLU A 22 2.64 -13.37 -5.80
C GLU A 22 3.91 -13.86 -6.51
N GLU A 23 4.29 -13.24 -7.64
CA GLU A 23 5.54 -13.59 -8.35
C GLU A 23 6.78 -13.12 -7.56
N ASN A 24 6.75 -11.90 -7.01
CA ASN A 24 7.85 -11.37 -6.20
C ASN A 24 8.05 -12.12 -4.87
N ILE A 25 6.98 -12.66 -4.26
CA ILE A 25 7.08 -13.47 -3.03
C ILE A 25 7.71 -14.84 -3.32
N LYS A 26 7.38 -15.46 -4.46
CA LYS A 26 7.94 -16.78 -4.82
C LYS A 26 9.42 -16.74 -5.19
N GLU A 27 9.89 -15.67 -5.82
CA GLU A 27 11.32 -15.51 -6.11
C GLU A 27 12.16 -15.33 -4.84
N MET A 28 11.59 -14.72 -3.79
CA MET A 28 12.27 -14.56 -2.50
C MET A 28 12.25 -15.81 -1.61
N GLU A 29 11.26 -16.70 -1.76
CA GLU A 29 11.15 -17.93 -0.97
C GLU A 29 12.09 -19.05 -1.43
N MET A 30 12.61 -19.02 -2.66
CA MET A 30 13.33 -20.16 -3.26
C MET A 30 14.85 -20.19 -3.04
N GLU A 31 15.44 -19.22 -2.33
CA GLU A 31 16.90 -19.13 -2.16
C GLU A 31 17.44 -19.37 -0.74
N MET A 32 16.61 -19.70 0.26
CA MET A 32 17.08 -19.89 1.64
C MET A 32 16.79 -21.28 2.20
N ASP A 33 17.55 -22.27 1.73
CA ASP A 33 17.77 -23.54 2.42
C ASP A 33 19.29 -23.81 2.46
N MET A 34 19.95 -23.44 3.57
CA MET A 34 21.23 -24.03 4.00
C MET A 34 21.53 -23.69 5.48
N ASP A 35 21.44 -24.74 6.30
CA ASP A 35 22.08 -25.04 7.60
C ASP A 35 22.12 -24.00 8.73
N MET A 36 21.31 -24.28 9.77
CA MET A 36 21.51 -23.80 11.13
C MET A 36 22.52 -24.70 11.87
N ASP A 37 23.71 -24.19 12.13
CA ASP A 37 24.53 -24.60 13.28
C ASP A 37 24.71 -23.39 14.21
N LEU A 38 24.09 -23.48 15.39
CA LEU A 38 24.20 -22.54 16.50
C LEU A 38 25.43 -22.88 17.35
N ASP A 39 26.40 -21.96 17.48
CA ASP A 39 27.21 -21.89 18.71
C ASP A 39 27.83 -20.52 19.05
N HIS A 40 27.68 -20.19 20.34
CA HIS A 40 28.43 -19.31 21.26
C HIS A 40 28.89 -17.87 20.92
N ASN A 41 28.27 -16.92 21.63
CA ASN A 41 28.91 -15.89 22.47
C ASN A 41 30.13 -15.16 21.87
N GLN A 42 29.89 -14.32 20.86
CA GLN A 42 30.83 -13.28 20.45
C GLN A 42 30.15 -11.92 20.60
N THR A 43 30.87 -10.95 21.13
CA THR A 43 30.49 -9.55 20.98
C THR A 43 30.68 -9.24 19.50
N THR A 44 29.68 -9.52 18.68
CA THR A 44 29.77 -9.41 17.23
C THR A 44 29.92 -7.94 16.87
N THR A 45 31.10 -7.58 16.36
CA THR A 45 31.31 -6.31 15.70
C THR A 45 30.33 -6.24 14.55
N THR A 46 29.32 -5.37 14.66
CA THR A 46 28.31 -5.19 13.62
C THR A 46 29.00 -4.74 12.34
N THR A 47 28.83 -5.49 11.27
CA THR A 47 29.39 -5.18 9.95
C THR A 47 28.42 -4.36 9.09
N VAL A 48 28.88 -3.80 7.97
CA VAL A 48 28.00 -3.17 6.99
C VAL A 48 26.97 -4.17 6.46
N VAL A 49 27.40 -5.41 6.20
CA VAL A 49 26.54 -6.48 5.72
C VAL A 49 25.43 -6.79 6.73
N ASP A 50 25.75 -6.89 8.02
CA ASP A 50 24.73 -7.13 9.07
C ASP A 50 23.66 -6.03 9.10
N LEU A 51 24.05 -4.77 8.87
CA LEU A 51 23.12 -3.64 8.82
C LEU A 51 22.22 -3.69 7.59
N LEU A 52 22.75 -4.10 6.44
CA LEU A 52 21.98 -4.26 5.21
C LEU A 52 21.03 -5.46 5.26
N GLU A 53 21.44 -6.58 5.87
CA GLU A 53 20.55 -7.73 6.13
C GLU A 53 19.38 -7.35 7.03
N ARG A 54 19.66 -6.57 8.10
CA ARG A 54 18.59 -6.00 8.95
C ARG A 54 17.68 -5.09 8.15
N PHE A 55 18.22 -4.25 7.29
CA PHE A 55 17.42 -3.37 6.43
C PHE A 55 16.48 -4.17 5.52
N LEU A 56 16.98 -5.21 4.84
CA LEU A 56 16.16 -6.10 4.00
C LEU A 56 15.05 -6.78 4.82
N GLY A 57 15.36 -7.22 6.05
CA GLY A 57 14.36 -7.76 6.98
C GLY A 57 13.27 -6.73 7.35
N VAL A 58 13.60 -5.44 7.48
CA VAL A 58 12.59 -4.39 7.67
C VAL A 58 11.70 -4.23 6.45
N GLN A 59 12.25 -4.32 5.23
CA GLN A 59 11.47 -4.20 4.00
C GLN A 59 10.53 -5.39 3.80
N GLN A 60 10.96 -6.60 4.17
CA GLN A 60 10.09 -7.77 4.19
C GLN A 60 8.88 -7.58 5.10
N ARG A 61 9.09 -7.11 6.34
CA ARG A 61 7.99 -6.81 7.27
C ARG A 61 7.04 -5.74 6.74
N ARG A 62 7.56 -4.72 6.03
CA ARG A 62 6.71 -3.72 5.37
C ARG A 62 5.86 -4.34 4.27
N ALA A 63 6.43 -5.19 3.42
CA ALA A 63 5.69 -5.90 2.37
C ALA A 63 4.53 -6.72 2.97
N GLU A 64 4.78 -7.44 4.07
CA GLU A 64 3.77 -8.18 4.81
C GLU A 64 2.69 -7.26 5.42
N ALA A 65 3.09 -6.12 5.98
CA ALA A 65 2.15 -5.12 6.51
C ALA A 65 1.22 -4.57 5.41
N TYR A 66 1.75 -4.27 4.22
CA TYR A 66 0.92 -3.86 3.07
C TYR A 66 -0.02 -4.98 2.61
N ALA A 67 0.45 -6.23 2.55
CA ALA A 67 -0.39 -7.37 2.19
C ALA A 67 -1.53 -7.58 3.19
N ASN A 68 -1.23 -7.46 4.49
CA ASN A 68 -2.22 -7.53 5.57
C ASN A 68 -3.23 -6.38 5.49
N LEU A 69 -2.75 -5.14 5.25
CA LEU A 69 -3.60 -3.96 5.09
C LEU A 69 -4.56 -4.13 3.92
N ARG A 70 -4.06 -4.63 2.78
CA ARG A 70 -4.86 -4.91 1.60
C ARG A 70 -5.92 -5.97 1.88
N ARG A 71 -5.53 -7.10 2.45
CA ARG A 71 -6.45 -8.21 2.77
C ARG A 71 -7.56 -7.72 3.71
N GLY A 72 -7.20 -7.04 4.78
CA GLY A 72 -8.18 -6.52 5.73
C GLY A 72 -9.10 -5.45 5.15
N PHE A 73 -8.61 -4.62 4.22
CA PHE A 73 -9.48 -3.67 3.51
C PHE A 73 -10.48 -4.38 2.60
N ILE A 74 -10.07 -5.42 1.87
CA ILE A 74 -10.99 -6.22 1.05
C ILE A 74 -12.07 -6.87 1.92
N GLU A 75 -11.68 -7.46 3.05
CA GLU A 75 -12.62 -8.06 4.00
C GLU A 75 -13.58 -7.01 4.60
N TYR A 76 -13.06 -5.83 4.93
CA TYR A 76 -13.86 -4.70 5.41
C TYR A 76 -14.90 -4.27 4.38
N MET A 77 -14.54 -4.13 3.11
CA MET A 77 -15.46 -3.73 2.05
C MET A 77 -16.59 -4.74 1.82
N VAL A 78 -16.36 -6.03 2.10
CA VAL A 78 -17.39 -7.09 1.99
C VAL A 78 -18.25 -7.18 3.25
N SER A 79 -17.64 -7.13 4.44
CA SER A 79 -18.31 -7.39 5.72
C SER A 79 -18.94 -6.16 6.37
N GLY A 80 -18.46 -4.96 6.05
CA GLY A 80 -18.79 -3.73 6.77
C GLY A 80 -18.24 -3.67 8.20
N GLY A 81 -17.32 -4.58 8.58
CA GLY A 81 -16.77 -4.72 9.92
C GLY A 81 -15.83 -3.58 10.33
N GLU A 82 -16.37 -2.39 10.59
CA GLU A 82 -15.60 -1.17 10.89
C GLU A 82 -14.68 -1.33 12.11
N SER A 83 -15.13 -1.96 13.20
CA SER A 83 -14.33 -2.11 14.42
C SER A 83 -13.10 -3.00 14.22
N ALA A 84 -13.27 -4.14 13.56
CA ALA A 84 -12.18 -5.07 13.24
C ALA A 84 -11.15 -4.39 12.31
N TYR A 85 -11.63 -3.65 11.31
CA TYR A 85 -10.76 -2.93 10.39
C TYR A 85 -10.00 -1.78 11.07
N GLN A 86 -10.65 -1.03 11.97
CA GLN A 86 -9.97 0.02 12.75
C GLN A 86 -8.87 -0.55 13.65
N GLN A 87 -9.12 -1.70 14.28
CA GLN A 87 -8.10 -2.39 15.07
C GLN A 87 -6.91 -2.79 14.19
N LEU A 88 -7.17 -3.40 13.03
CA LEU A 88 -6.12 -3.74 12.08
C LEU A 88 -5.32 -2.51 11.64
N CYS A 89 -5.99 -1.39 11.33
CA CYS A 89 -5.29 -0.15 10.98
C CYS A 89 -4.38 0.33 12.11
N ALA A 90 -4.80 0.21 13.37
CA ALA A 90 -3.98 0.58 14.52
C ALA A 90 -2.72 -0.31 14.64
N GLU A 91 -2.88 -1.63 14.49
CA GLU A 91 -1.77 -2.59 14.52
C GLU A 91 -0.77 -2.34 13.38
N ILE A 92 -1.27 -2.18 12.15
CA ILE A 92 -0.44 -1.93 10.97
C ILE A 92 0.27 -0.57 11.07
N THR A 93 -0.38 0.45 11.62
CA THR A 93 0.24 1.76 11.87
C THR A 93 1.41 1.63 12.85
N GLN A 94 1.27 0.81 13.90
CA GLN A 94 2.37 0.54 14.82
C GLN A 94 3.52 -0.18 14.12
N GLU A 95 3.23 -1.17 13.26
CA GLU A 95 4.25 -1.90 12.51
C GLU A 95 5.01 -0.98 11.54
N PHE A 96 4.32 -0.11 10.79
CA PHE A 96 4.98 0.87 9.92
C PHE A 96 5.86 1.85 10.70
N ASN A 97 5.41 2.30 11.88
CA ASN A 97 6.21 3.15 12.75
C ASN A 97 7.46 2.42 13.27
N ALA A 98 7.31 1.17 13.71
CA ALA A 98 8.42 0.34 14.16
C ALA A 98 9.46 0.13 13.04
N CYS A 99 9.01 -0.18 11.82
CA CYS A 99 9.87 -0.29 10.66
C CYS A 99 10.60 1.03 10.36
N SER A 100 9.89 2.16 10.36
CA SER A 100 10.47 3.47 10.07
C SER A 100 11.54 3.86 11.08
N ASN A 101 11.29 3.63 12.37
CA ASN A 101 12.27 3.87 13.43
C ASN A 101 13.53 3.00 13.27
N GLN A 102 13.37 1.72 12.91
CA GLN A 102 14.52 0.85 12.66
C GLN A 102 15.36 1.32 11.47
N VAL A 103 14.74 1.78 10.38
CA VAL A 103 15.53 2.30 9.25
C VAL A 103 16.25 3.60 9.62
N LEU A 104 15.64 4.49 10.41
CA LEU A 104 16.33 5.69 10.91
C LEU A 104 17.53 5.33 11.80
N GLU A 105 17.39 4.28 12.61
CA GLU A 105 18.50 3.76 13.41
C GLU A 105 19.62 3.21 12.52
N LEU A 106 19.29 2.37 11.53
CA LEU A 106 20.24 1.83 10.54
C LEU A 106 20.95 2.94 9.75
N GLU A 107 20.20 3.94 9.29
CA GLU A 107 20.74 5.14 8.64
C GLU A 107 21.77 5.85 9.55
N SER A 108 21.45 6.01 10.84
CA SER A 108 22.37 6.61 11.80
C SER A 108 23.66 5.81 12.00
N PHE A 109 23.60 4.48 11.89
CA PHE A 109 24.79 3.63 11.97
C PHE A 109 25.71 3.86 10.77
N PHE A 110 25.17 3.91 9.55
CA PHE A 110 25.97 4.16 8.35
C PHE A 110 26.70 5.51 8.36
N LEU A 111 26.14 6.51 9.06
CA LEU A 111 26.74 7.83 9.23
C LEU A 111 27.85 7.89 10.31
N LYS A 112 28.01 6.84 11.14
CA LYS A 112 29.08 6.82 12.16
C LYS A 112 30.45 6.74 11.49
N PRO A 113 31.50 7.36 12.07
CA PRO A 113 32.86 7.33 11.50
C PRO A 113 33.38 5.92 11.23
N ASP A 114 32.98 4.95 12.05
CA ASP A 114 33.38 3.54 11.94
C ASP A 114 32.90 2.88 10.64
N PHE A 115 31.81 3.38 10.05
CA PHE A 115 31.27 2.91 8.76
C PHE A 115 31.50 3.94 7.64
N SER A 116 31.18 5.21 7.90
CA SER A 116 31.29 6.34 6.95
C SER A 116 30.61 6.12 5.59
N ARG A 117 29.57 5.28 5.53
CA ARG A 117 28.80 4.91 4.34
C ARG A 117 27.63 5.86 4.10
N ASN A 118 27.96 7.11 3.76
CA ASN A 118 26.97 8.16 3.47
C ASN A 118 26.08 7.82 2.26
N ASP A 119 26.62 7.06 1.31
CA ASP A 119 25.93 6.49 0.16
C ASP A 119 24.78 5.56 0.60
N LEU A 120 25.05 4.59 1.48
CA LEU A 120 24.05 3.68 2.02
C LEU A 120 23.01 4.41 2.88
N ALA A 121 23.44 5.38 3.68
CA ALA A 121 22.51 6.23 4.42
C ALA A 121 21.55 6.99 3.48
N SER A 122 22.06 7.51 2.36
CA SER A 122 21.24 8.17 1.35
C SER A 122 20.26 7.20 0.68
N LEU A 123 20.71 5.98 0.37
CA LEU A 123 19.89 4.92 -0.23
C LEU A 123 18.70 4.55 0.67
N LEU A 124 18.96 4.32 1.96
CA LEU A 124 17.93 4.05 2.97
C LEU A 124 16.91 5.19 3.06
N ARG A 125 17.37 6.45 2.99
CA ARG A 125 16.51 7.63 3.03
C ARG A 125 15.64 7.76 1.79
N SER A 126 16.15 7.42 0.61
CA SER A 126 15.37 7.34 -0.62
C SER A 126 14.24 6.30 -0.49
N VAL A 127 14.56 5.10 0.03
CA VAL A 127 13.54 4.08 0.30
C VAL A 127 12.50 4.57 1.31
N GLN A 128 12.89 5.25 2.39
CA GLN A 128 11.93 5.86 3.33
C GLN A 128 10.99 6.86 2.67
N THR A 129 11.50 7.65 1.72
CA THR A 129 10.71 8.67 1.01
C THR A 129 9.62 8.01 0.17
N HIS A 130 9.99 7.01 -0.63
CA HIS A 130 9.01 6.27 -1.45
C HIS A 130 8.07 5.42 -0.59
N GLU A 131 8.53 4.88 0.54
CA GLU A 131 7.65 4.14 1.45
C GLU A 131 6.59 5.02 2.10
N LYS A 132 6.96 6.25 2.47
CA LYS A 132 6.00 7.25 2.94
C LYS A 132 4.97 7.61 1.87
N GLU A 133 5.42 7.82 0.63
CA GLU A 133 4.55 8.15 -0.51
C GLU A 133 3.60 6.99 -0.85
N LYS A 134 4.14 5.77 -0.97
CA LYS A 134 3.38 4.53 -1.20
C LYS A 134 2.30 4.33 -0.14
N LEU A 135 2.61 4.50 1.15
CA LEU A 135 1.64 4.36 2.23
C LEU A 135 0.54 5.43 2.12
N HIS A 136 0.93 6.68 1.90
CA HIS A 136 -0.02 7.78 1.74
C HIS A 136 -1.00 7.53 0.60
N LEU A 137 -0.50 7.18 -0.59
CA LEU A 137 -1.33 6.92 -1.76
C LEU A 137 -2.18 5.64 -1.59
N THR A 138 -1.66 4.61 -0.92
CA THR A 138 -2.43 3.41 -0.58
C THR A 138 -3.64 3.75 0.29
N VAL A 139 -3.47 4.60 1.31
CA VAL A 139 -4.57 5.07 2.16
C VAL A 139 -5.54 5.95 1.37
N THR A 140 -5.04 6.83 0.49
CA THR A 140 -5.87 7.65 -0.41
C THR A 140 -6.77 6.77 -1.28
N ILE A 141 -6.23 5.71 -1.88
CA ILE A 141 -7.01 4.73 -2.66
C ILE A 141 -8.11 4.10 -1.80
N GLN A 142 -7.80 3.72 -0.56
CA GLN A 142 -8.78 3.12 0.35
C GLN A 142 -9.90 4.10 0.71
N VAL A 143 -9.57 5.36 0.99
CA VAL A 143 -10.55 6.41 1.27
C VAL A 143 -11.45 6.66 0.06
N LEU A 144 -10.88 6.77 -1.14
CA LEU A 144 -11.64 6.91 -2.38
C LEU A 144 -12.59 5.73 -2.57
N LYS A 145 -12.09 4.50 -2.46
CA LYS A 145 -12.91 3.28 -2.61
C LYS A 145 -14.01 3.16 -1.55
N LYS A 146 -13.74 3.55 -0.30
CA LYS A 146 -14.74 3.58 0.77
C LYS A 146 -15.82 4.65 0.50
N ALA A 147 -15.43 5.80 -0.05
CA ALA A 147 -16.38 6.84 -0.43
C ALA A 147 -17.25 6.44 -1.63
N GLY A 148 -16.75 5.55 -2.50
CA GLY A 148 -17.45 5.09 -3.71
C GLY A 148 -17.53 6.16 -4.79
N ARG A 149 -17.88 5.73 -6.02
CA ARG A 149 -18.16 6.65 -7.14
C ARG A 149 -19.33 7.56 -6.75
N PRO A 150 -19.25 8.88 -7.01
CA PRO A 150 -20.35 9.81 -6.75
C PRO A 150 -21.72 9.33 -7.24
N SER A 151 -21.80 8.79 -8.47
CA SER A 151 -23.03 8.26 -9.06
C SER A 151 -23.56 6.97 -8.40
N GLU A 152 -22.72 6.22 -7.69
CA GLU A 152 -23.09 4.98 -6.98
C GLU A 152 -23.49 5.23 -5.52
N ARG A 153 -23.29 6.45 -5.00
CA ARG A 153 -23.64 6.78 -3.62
C ARG A 153 -25.15 6.79 -3.44
N LEU A 154 -25.62 6.13 -2.39
CA LEU A 154 -27.04 6.19 -1.99
C LEU A 154 -27.45 7.65 -1.75
N VAL A 155 -28.47 8.10 -2.47
CA VAL A 155 -29.04 9.44 -2.31
C VAL A 155 -29.59 9.56 -0.87
N SER A 156 -29.07 10.54 -0.14
CA SER A 156 -29.51 10.84 1.24
C SER A 156 -31.00 11.17 1.28
N HIS A 157 -31.77 10.41 2.07
CA HIS A 157 -33.17 10.72 2.40
C HIS A 157 -33.30 11.60 3.66
N GLU A 158 -32.21 12.21 4.13
CA GLU A 158 -32.18 12.98 5.39
C GLU A 158 -33.08 14.23 5.34
N HIS A 159 -33.45 14.68 4.14
CA HIS A 159 -34.44 15.73 3.88
C HIS A 159 -35.72 15.23 3.19
N CYS A 160 -35.91 13.92 3.08
CA CYS A 160 -37.13 13.35 2.52
C CYS A 160 -38.31 13.61 3.47
N LYS A 161 -39.31 14.36 2.99
CA LYS A 161 -40.49 14.73 3.78
C LYS A 161 -41.44 13.54 4.04
N PHE A 162 -41.16 12.36 3.50
CA PHE A 162 -42.03 11.17 3.57
C PHE A 162 -41.47 10.12 4.53
N ASN A 163 -42.17 9.92 5.65
CA ASN A 163 -41.79 9.00 6.75
C ASN A 163 -42.24 7.54 6.56
N LYS A 164 -42.82 7.16 5.42
CA LYS A 164 -43.34 5.79 5.20
C LYS A 164 -42.78 5.19 3.90
N PRO A 165 -41.92 4.14 3.99
CA PRO A 165 -41.27 3.53 2.83
C PRO A 165 -42.24 2.94 1.79
N ALA A 166 -43.42 2.49 2.21
CA ALA A 166 -44.36 1.73 1.39
C ALA A 166 -45.37 2.57 0.58
N LEU A 167 -45.28 3.91 0.64
CA LEU A 167 -46.35 4.81 0.14
C LEU A 167 -45.88 5.93 -0.78
N HIS A 168 -44.62 5.93 -1.19
CA HIS A 168 -44.20 6.82 -2.26
C HIS A 168 -43.26 6.12 -3.23
N ASP A 169 -43.54 6.28 -4.52
CA ASP A 169 -42.48 6.26 -5.50
C ASP A 169 -41.58 7.43 -5.12
N CYS A 170 -40.40 7.14 -4.60
CA CYS A 170 -39.39 8.18 -4.47
C CYS A 170 -39.00 8.55 -5.89
N VAL A 171 -39.71 9.52 -6.46
CA VAL A 171 -39.37 10.14 -7.73
C VAL A 171 -38.14 11.01 -7.47
N HIS A 172 -37.00 10.35 -7.27
CA HIS A 172 -35.68 10.93 -7.51
C HIS A 172 -35.29 10.81 -8.98
N VAL A 173 -36.28 10.61 -9.87
CA VAL A 173 -36.21 11.28 -11.17
C VAL A 173 -36.38 12.77 -10.87
N HIS A 174 -35.32 13.42 -10.37
CA HIS A 174 -35.13 14.81 -10.78
C HIS A 174 -35.25 14.78 -12.31
N GLU A 175 -35.92 15.76 -12.92
CA GLU A 175 -35.67 15.99 -14.34
C GLU A 175 -34.15 15.98 -14.48
N ILE A 176 -33.62 14.98 -15.20
CA ILE A 176 -32.19 14.91 -15.48
C ILE A 176 -31.96 16.09 -16.42
N THR A 177 -31.77 17.24 -15.81
CA THR A 177 -31.36 18.42 -16.53
C THR A 177 -29.98 18.13 -17.04
N VAL A 178 -29.67 18.63 -18.23
CA VAL A 178 -28.30 18.51 -18.77
C VAL A 178 -27.29 19.01 -17.74
N ALA A 179 -27.60 20.06 -16.99
CA ALA A 179 -26.75 20.59 -15.93
C ALA A 179 -26.46 19.56 -14.81
N ALA A 180 -27.49 18.92 -14.25
CA ALA A 180 -27.30 17.92 -13.19
C ALA A 180 -26.57 16.66 -13.69
N GLY A 181 -26.88 16.20 -14.92
CA GLY A 181 -26.18 15.07 -15.53
C GLY A 181 -24.73 15.37 -15.91
N THR A 182 -24.43 16.61 -16.31
CA THR A 182 -23.05 17.05 -16.57
C THR A 182 -22.25 17.16 -15.27
N GLU A 183 -22.83 17.70 -14.21
CA GLU A 183 -22.17 17.80 -12.89
C GLU A 183 -21.81 16.42 -12.32
N GLU A 184 -22.72 15.44 -12.42
CA GLU A 184 -22.48 14.07 -11.96
C GLU A 184 -21.39 13.38 -12.80
N ALA A 185 -21.40 13.57 -14.12
CA ALA A 185 -20.37 13.02 -15.01
C ALA A 185 -18.99 13.65 -14.77
N GLU A 186 -18.93 14.95 -14.46
CA GLU A 186 -17.69 15.64 -14.08
C GLU A 186 -17.15 15.08 -12.75
N ALA A 187 -18.02 14.91 -11.74
CA ALA A 187 -17.62 14.34 -10.45
C ALA A 187 -17.10 12.89 -10.56
N ASP A 188 -17.71 12.06 -11.40
CA ASP A 188 -17.24 10.71 -11.67
C ASP A 188 -15.89 10.70 -12.40
N ALA A 189 -15.70 11.60 -13.36
CA ALA A 189 -14.42 11.74 -14.07
C ALA A 189 -13.29 12.20 -13.14
N GLU A 190 -13.57 13.12 -12.21
CA GLU A 190 -12.62 13.54 -11.18
C GLU A 190 -12.25 12.40 -10.23
N TYR A 191 -13.24 11.62 -9.79
CA TYR A 191 -13.01 10.44 -8.97
C TYR A 191 -12.10 9.42 -9.67
N ASP A 192 -12.38 9.11 -10.94
CA ASP A 192 -11.60 8.15 -11.72
C ASP A 192 -10.18 8.64 -11.99
N ALA A 193 -10.03 9.94 -12.27
CA ALA A 193 -8.72 10.56 -12.43
C ALA A 193 -7.90 10.46 -11.14
N ALA A 194 -8.46 10.85 -10.01
CA ALA A 194 -7.79 10.78 -8.71
C ALA A 194 -7.41 9.34 -8.32
N LEU A 195 -8.30 8.38 -8.55
CA LEU A 195 -8.04 6.98 -8.28
C LEU A 195 -6.90 6.44 -9.15
N LYS A 196 -6.91 6.78 -10.45
CA LYS A 196 -5.88 6.37 -11.41
C LYS A 196 -4.52 6.99 -11.11
N GLU A 197 -4.47 8.27 -10.75
CA GLU A 197 -3.25 8.96 -10.34
C GLU A 197 -2.67 8.33 -9.07
N ALA A 198 -3.49 8.07 -8.06
CA ALA A 198 -3.04 7.43 -6.83
C ALA A 198 -2.48 6.02 -7.10
N ILE A 199 -3.15 5.24 -7.95
CA ILE A 199 -2.65 3.91 -8.38
C ILE A 199 -1.30 4.03 -9.08
N ARG A 200 -1.16 4.98 -10.01
CA ARG A 200 0.09 5.20 -10.74
C ARG A 200 1.22 5.56 -9.77
N GLY A 201 1.00 6.49 -8.85
CA GLY A 201 2.02 6.88 -7.88
C GLY A 201 2.42 5.75 -6.92
N VAL A 202 1.50 4.85 -6.56
CA VAL A 202 1.86 3.62 -5.82
C VAL A 202 2.79 2.74 -6.65
N GLN A 203 2.49 2.54 -7.94
CA GLN A 203 3.34 1.75 -8.84
C GLN A 203 4.73 2.36 -9.00
N ASP A 204 4.80 3.67 -9.22
CA ASP A 204 6.07 4.40 -9.36
C ASP A 204 6.91 4.27 -8.09
N SER A 205 6.28 4.42 -6.90
CA SER A 205 6.95 4.22 -5.61
C SER A 205 7.47 2.79 -5.44
N ILE A 206 6.69 1.77 -5.85
CA ILE A 206 7.12 0.36 -5.78
C ILE A 206 8.33 0.12 -6.69
N THR A 207 8.30 0.64 -7.92
CA THR A 207 9.43 0.52 -8.85
C THR A 207 10.69 1.14 -8.26
N SER A 208 10.62 2.38 -7.75
CA SER A 208 11.78 3.03 -7.14
C SER A 208 12.28 2.30 -5.89
N ILE A 209 11.39 1.80 -5.03
CA ILE A 209 11.79 0.99 -3.87
C ILE A 209 12.55 -0.25 -4.34
N ASN A 210 12.02 -1.01 -5.30
CA ASN A 210 12.66 -2.23 -5.79
C ASN A 210 14.03 -1.94 -6.40
N GLU A 211 14.18 -0.87 -7.19
CA GLU A 211 15.49 -0.44 -7.73
C GLU A 211 16.51 -0.22 -6.61
N TYR A 212 16.12 0.48 -5.54
CA TYR A 212 17.00 0.69 -4.39
C TYR A 212 17.27 -0.58 -3.57
N ILE A 213 16.31 -1.50 -3.48
CA ILE A 213 16.53 -2.80 -2.84
C ILE A 213 17.55 -3.63 -3.63
N GLU A 214 17.48 -3.61 -4.96
CA GLU A 214 18.46 -4.27 -5.82
C GLU A 214 19.84 -3.65 -5.67
N GLU A 215 19.95 -2.32 -5.59
CA GLU A 215 21.23 -1.65 -5.27
C GLU A 215 21.81 -2.13 -3.92
N VAL A 216 20.97 -2.31 -2.90
CA VAL A 216 21.40 -2.89 -1.61
C VAL A 216 21.91 -4.32 -1.79
N ARG A 217 21.21 -5.15 -2.57
CA ARG A 217 21.62 -6.55 -2.80
C ARG A 217 22.96 -6.62 -3.52
N TYR A 218 23.16 -5.84 -4.57
CA TYR A 218 24.43 -5.76 -5.29
C TYR A 218 25.58 -5.33 -4.37
N GLU A 219 25.36 -4.32 -3.52
CA GLU A 219 26.38 -3.87 -2.57
C GLU A 219 26.71 -4.96 -1.54
N MET A 220 25.70 -5.67 -1.03
CA MET A 220 25.91 -6.77 -0.10
C MET A 220 26.73 -7.91 -0.73
N GLU A 221 26.43 -8.28 -1.97
CA GLU A 221 27.19 -9.29 -2.70
C GLU A 221 28.64 -8.89 -2.91
N ALA A 222 28.90 -7.63 -3.29
CA ALA A 222 30.25 -7.11 -3.44
C ALA A 222 31.03 -7.17 -2.11
N LEU A 223 30.41 -6.74 -1.00
CA LEU A 223 31.02 -6.77 0.33
C LEU A 223 31.27 -8.19 0.87
N LYS A 224 30.50 -9.18 0.42
CA LYS A 224 30.68 -10.60 0.81
C LYS A 224 31.76 -11.29 -0.02
N ALA A 225 32.10 -10.76 -1.19
CA ALA A 225 33.12 -11.31 -2.08
C ALA A 225 34.55 -10.85 -1.74
N ASP A 226 34.68 -9.75 -0.99
CA ASP A 226 35.94 -9.19 -0.48
C ASP A 226 36.39 -9.83 0.85
#